data_AF-A0A383EAC6-F1
#
_entry.id   AF-A0A383EAC6-F1
#
_cell.length_a   1.000
_cell.length_b   1.000
_cell.length_c   1.000
_cell.angle_alpha   90.00
_cell.angle_beta   90.00
_cell.angle_gamma   90.00
#
_symmetry.space_group_name_H-M   'P 1'
#
loop_
_entity.id
_entity.type
_entity.pdbx_description
1 polymer ?
#
loop_
_entity_poly.entity_id
_entity_poly.type
_entity_poly.pdbx_seq_one_letter_code
_entity_poly.pdbx_strand_id
1 'polypeptide(L)'
;MNSKIKSLYGLGIFSFALFIILMVSSVLTMGTTYVGGFTSGGSNLYFFASIIPLLTSFVIYAIIQTEKKQHKGRMVYLTREPFSELVKQTILQNQDGKCNMCNMQLSKYVIKYDHIDNDKTNTQLSNCQALCINCHSEKNRRIRDYSK
;
A
#
# COMPACT_ATOMS: atom_id res chain seq x y z
N MET A 1 -9.53 -1.16 -10.26
CA MET A 1 -9.43 -0.03 -9.30
C MET A 1 -10.71 0.00 -8.47
N ASN A 2 -10.61 -0.06 -7.14
CA ASN A 2 -11.76 -0.14 -6.22
C ASN A 2 -12.73 1.05 -6.43
N SER A 3 -14.03 0.79 -6.47
CA SER A 3 -15.08 1.83 -6.62
C SER A 3 -14.94 2.95 -5.58
N LYS A 4 -14.53 2.59 -4.35
CA LYS A 4 -14.25 3.54 -3.26
C LYS A 4 -13.10 4.50 -3.59
N ILE A 5 -12.03 4.01 -4.22
CA ILE A 5 -10.86 4.82 -4.60
C ILE A 5 -11.23 5.83 -5.69
N LYS A 6 -12.08 5.44 -6.65
CA LYS A 6 -12.58 6.36 -7.69
C LYS A 6 -13.38 7.52 -7.08
N SER A 7 -14.26 7.22 -6.12
CA SER A 7 -15.04 8.24 -5.40
C SER A 7 -14.15 9.20 -4.59
N LEU A 8 -13.14 8.68 -3.88
CA LEU A 8 -12.15 9.48 -3.15
C LEU A 8 -11.34 10.41 -4.07
N TYR A 9 -10.91 9.93 -5.24
CA TYR A 9 -10.26 10.77 -6.24
C TYR A 9 -11.15 11.94 -6.70
N GLY A 10 -12.42 11.68 -6.98
CA GLY A 10 -13.38 12.73 -7.34
C GLY A 10 -13.55 13.77 -6.24
N LEU A 11 -13.64 13.33 -4.98
CA LEU A 11 -13.80 14.21 -3.82
C LEU A 11 -12.55 15.09 -3.59
N GLY A 12 -11.36 14.53 -3.79
CA GLY A 12 -10.10 15.27 -3.70
C GLY A 12 -9.95 16.36 -4.79
N ILE A 13 -10.35 16.04 -6.03
CA ILE A 13 -10.35 17.01 -7.15
C ILE A 13 -11.36 18.13 -6.88
N PHE A 14 -12.57 17.80 -6.43
CA PHE A 14 -13.58 18.79 -6.08
C PHE A 14 -13.10 19.72 -4.96
N SER A 15 -12.50 19.17 -3.90
CA SER A 15 -11.92 19.95 -2.79
C SER A 15 -10.82 20.90 -3.26
N PHE A 16 -9.94 20.44 -4.15
CA PHE A 16 -8.88 21.29 -4.71
C PHE A 16 -9.45 22.40 -5.61
N ALA A 17 -10.45 22.11 -6.43
CA ALA A 17 -11.11 23.12 -7.24
C ALA A 17 -11.79 24.19 -6.36
N LEU A 18 -12.44 23.78 -5.27
CA LEU A 18 -13.04 24.70 -4.30
C LEU A 18 -11.99 25.60 -3.64
N PHE A 19 -10.82 25.06 -3.30
CA PHE A 19 -9.69 25.85 -2.81
C PHE A 19 -9.29 26.97 -3.79
N ILE A 20 -9.10 26.63 -5.07
CA ILE A 20 -8.72 27.61 -6.10
C ILE A 20 -9.77 28.71 -6.24
N ILE A 21 -11.06 28.37 -6.24
CA ILE A 21 -12.16 29.35 -6.34
C ILE A 21 -12.14 30.32 -5.15
N LEU A 22 -11.99 29.79 -3.92
CA LEU A 22 -11.94 30.61 -2.71
C LEU A 22 -10.69 31.49 -2.63
N MET A 23 -9.53 30.96 -3.06
CA MET A 23 -8.29 31.72 -3.18
C MET A 23 -8.41 32.87 -4.16
N VAL A 24 -8.87 32.61 -5.39
CA VAL A 24 -9.07 33.66 -6.40
C VAL A 24 -10.06 34.72 -5.90
N SER A 25 -11.16 34.29 -5.29
CA SER A 25 -12.15 35.21 -4.69
C SER A 25 -11.53 36.10 -3.62
N SER A 26 -10.66 35.56 -2.76
CA SER A 26 -9.98 36.33 -1.71
C SER A 26 -8.99 37.36 -2.26
N VAL A 27 -8.31 37.06 -3.37
CA VAL A 27 -7.38 38.00 -4.03
C VAL A 27 -8.16 39.13 -4.71
N LEU A 28 -9.29 38.82 -5.35
CA LEU A 28 -10.14 39.81 -6.01
C LEU A 28 -10.79 40.77 -5.01
N THR A 29 -11.23 40.30 -3.84
CA THR A 29 -11.81 41.16 -2.79
C THR A 29 -10.78 42.01 -2.05
N MET A 30 -9.51 41.60 -2.01
CA MET A 30 -8.40 42.46 -1.55
C MET A 30 -8.18 43.67 -2.46
N GLY A 31 -8.50 43.57 -3.76
CA GLY A 31 -8.33 44.67 -4.72
C GLY A 31 -9.41 45.77 -4.63
N THR A 32 -10.61 45.44 -4.14
CA THR A 32 -11.75 46.37 -4.12
C THR A 32 -11.88 47.19 -2.84
N THR A 33 -11.22 46.78 -1.76
CA THR A 33 -11.21 47.50 -0.47
C THR A 33 -10.21 48.67 -0.43
N TYR A 34 -9.41 48.87 -1.47
CA TYR A 34 -8.45 49.98 -1.58
C TYR A 34 -9.02 51.30 -2.12
N VAL A 35 -10.31 51.36 -2.46
CA VAL A 35 -10.99 52.61 -2.84
C VAL A 35 -11.79 53.11 -1.63
N GLY A 36 -11.17 53.89 -0.73
CA GLY A 36 -11.92 54.57 0.35
C GLY A 36 -11.28 54.65 1.75
N GLY A 37 -9.99 54.38 1.93
CA GLY A 37 -9.24 54.93 3.08
C GLY A 37 -9.57 54.47 4.50
N PHE A 38 -10.24 53.31 4.70
CA PHE A 38 -10.36 52.70 6.03
C PHE A 38 -9.92 51.23 6.00
N THR A 39 -8.80 50.92 6.65
CA THR A 39 -8.32 49.56 6.89
C THR A 39 -8.99 49.01 8.14
N SER A 40 -10.05 48.22 7.99
CA SER A 40 -10.47 47.34 9.08
C SER A 40 -9.47 46.18 9.14
N GLY A 41 -8.71 46.10 10.23
CA GLY A 41 -7.77 45.02 10.55
C GLY A 41 -8.46 43.68 10.83
N GLY A 42 -9.49 43.34 10.06
CA GLY A 42 -10.11 42.03 10.08
C GLY A 42 -9.21 41.06 9.33
N SER A 43 -8.59 40.12 10.06
CA SER A 43 -7.97 38.93 9.48
C SER A 43 -8.84 38.41 8.33
N ASN A 44 -8.28 38.30 7.13
CA ASN A 44 -9.00 37.97 5.90
C ASN A 44 -9.59 36.55 6.03
N LEU A 45 -10.80 36.46 6.58
CA LEU A 45 -11.45 35.21 6.98
C LEU A 45 -11.54 34.24 5.79
N TYR A 46 -11.70 34.77 4.58
CA TYR A 46 -11.69 34.02 3.33
C TYR A 46 -10.34 33.37 3.02
N PHE A 47 -9.23 34.04 3.33
CA PHE A 47 -7.89 33.48 3.15
C PHE A 47 -7.67 32.29 4.08
N PHE A 48 -7.99 32.43 5.37
CA PHE A 48 -7.87 31.32 6.33
C PHE A 48 -8.89 30.20 6.05
N ALA A 49 -10.11 30.54 5.61
CA ALA A 49 -11.13 29.56 5.24
C ALA A 49 -10.73 28.72 4.03
N SER A 50 -9.94 29.27 3.09
CA SER A 50 -9.45 28.53 1.94
C SER A 50 -8.37 27.48 2.30
N ILE A 51 -7.69 27.60 3.44
CA ILE A 51 -6.70 26.60 3.87
C ILE A 51 -7.38 25.25 4.15
N ILE A 52 -8.64 25.27 4.62
CA ILE A 52 -9.40 24.07 4.96
C ILE A 52 -9.56 23.11 3.76
N PRO A 53 -10.09 23.52 2.60
CA PRO A 53 -10.22 22.65 1.43
C PRO A 53 -8.89 22.17 0.85
N LEU A 54 -7.79 22.90 1.07
CA LEU A 54 -6.45 22.47 0.70
C LEU A 54 -5.98 21.32 1.61
N LEU A 55 -6.14 21.47 2.93
CA LEU A 55 -5.78 20.43 3.91
C LEU A 55 -6.60 19.15 3.70
N THR A 56 -7.90 19.27 3.42
CA THR A 56 -8.74 18.09 3.14
C THR A 56 -8.31 17.38 1.86
N SER A 57 -7.95 18.13 0.81
CA SER A 57 -7.41 17.55 -0.44
C SER A 57 -6.11 16.79 -0.19
N PHE A 58 -5.20 17.35 0.62
CA PHE A 58 -3.94 16.69 0.99
C PHE A 58 -4.16 15.39 1.78
N VAL A 59 -5.08 15.40 2.75
CA VAL A 59 -5.45 14.19 3.54
C VAL A 59 -6.04 13.11 2.63
N ILE A 60 -6.96 13.47 1.73
CA ILE A 60 -7.54 12.54 0.75
C ILE A 60 -6.45 11.95 -0.15
N TYR A 61 -5.53 12.78 -0.63
CA TYR A 61 -4.40 12.33 -1.43
C TYR A 61 -3.52 11.32 -0.65
N ALA A 62 -3.19 11.62 0.61
CA ALA A 62 -2.41 10.72 1.45
C ALA A 62 -3.10 9.35 1.64
N ILE A 63 -4.41 9.34 1.92
CA ILE A 63 -5.22 8.11 2.06
C ILE A 63 -5.20 7.29 0.75
N ILE A 64 -5.35 7.95 -0.40
CA ILE A 64 -5.30 7.27 -1.69
C ILE A 64 -3.94 6.61 -1.91
N GLN A 65 -2.84 7.29 -1.53
CA GLN A 65 -1.49 6.76 -1.70
C GLN A 65 -1.20 5.57 -0.78
N THR A 66 -1.70 5.58 0.46
CA THR A 66 -1.56 4.44 1.38
C THR A 66 -2.34 3.23 0.86
N GLU A 67 -3.58 3.42 0.42
CA GLU A 67 -4.41 2.38 -0.20
C GLU A 67 -3.76 1.80 -1.46
N LYS A 68 -3.19 2.64 -2.34
CA LYS A 68 -2.47 2.16 -3.53
C LYS A 68 -1.26 1.30 -3.18
N LYS A 69 -0.48 1.68 -2.16
CA LYS A 69 0.66 0.87 -1.67
C LYS A 69 0.18 -0.48 -1.13
N GLN A 70 -0.88 -0.49 -0.32
CA GLN A 70 -1.45 -1.74 0.21
C GLN A 70 -2.04 -2.62 -0.90
N HIS A 71 -2.79 -2.04 -1.84
CA HIS A 71 -3.33 -2.77 -2.98
C HIS A 71 -2.22 -3.34 -3.87
N LYS A 72 -1.15 -2.59 -4.14
CA LYS A 72 -0.01 -3.11 -4.91
C LYS A 72 0.64 -4.29 -4.18
N GLY A 73 0.89 -4.18 -2.87
CA GLY A 73 1.41 -5.30 -2.07
C GLY A 73 0.49 -6.52 -2.06
N ARG A 74 -0.82 -6.31 -1.94
CA ARG A 74 -1.84 -7.38 -1.98
C ARG A 74 -1.94 -8.03 -3.35
N MET A 75 -1.89 -7.26 -4.44
CA MET A 75 -1.94 -7.80 -5.80
C MET A 75 -0.67 -8.60 -6.10
N VAL A 76 0.52 -8.12 -5.72
CA VAL A 76 1.77 -8.91 -5.84
C VAL A 76 1.68 -10.25 -5.11
N TYR A 77 0.94 -10.33 -4.01
CA TYR A 77 0.67 -11.60 -3.33
C TYR A 77 -0.30 -12.50 -4.10
N LEU A 78 -1.32 -11.94 -4.75
CA LEU A 78 -2.35 -12.66 -5.50
C LEU A 78 -1.90 -13.11 -6.90
N THR A 79 -1.05 -12.35 -7.58
CA THR A 79 -0.52 -12.68 -8.92
C THR A 79 0.72 -13.57 -8.88
N ARG A 80 1.01 -14.22 -7.74
CA ARG A 80 2.14 -15.15 -7.64
C ARG A 80 1.85 -16.35 -8.52
N GLU A 81 2.67 -16.54 -9.55
CA GLU A 81 2.71 -17.79 -10.30
C GLU A 81 3.02 -18.93 -9.30
N PRO A 82 2.15 -19.94 -9.19
CA PRO A 82 2.44 -21.08 -8.34
C PRO A 82 3.68 -21.80 -8.89
N PHE A 83 4.46 -22.40 -8.00
CA PHE A 83 5.52 -23.32 -8.43
C PHE A 83 4.91 -24.39 -9.36
N SER A 84 5.61 -24.71 -10.45
CA SER A 84 5.22 -25.81 -11.33
C SER A 84 5.28 -27.13 -10.56
N GLU A 85 4.46 -28.12 -10.97
CA GLU A 85 4.45 -29.43 -10.32
C GLU A 85 5.81 -30.13 -10.40
N LEU A 86 6.55 -29.96 -11.49
CA LEU A 86 7.91 -30.48 -11.63
C LEU A 86 8.85 -29.89 -10.57
N VAL A 87 8.81 -28.57 -10.36
CA VAL A 87 9.62 -27.91 -9.33
C VAL A 87 9.23 -28.39 -7.94
N LYS A 88 7.92 -28.52 -7.65
CA LYS A 88 7.42 -29.06 -6.38
C LYS A 88 7.95 -30.47 -6.10
N GLN A 89 7.89 -31.35 -7.11
CA GLN A 89 8.37 -32.72 -7.01
C GLN A 89 9.89 -32.77 -6.79
N THR A 90 10.66 -31.98 -7.54
CA THR A 90 12.12 -31.89 -7.37
C THR A 90 12.51 -31.38 -5.99
N ILE A 91 11.82 -30.36 -5.47
CA ILE A 91 12.07 -29.85 -4.10
C ILE A 91 11.83 -30.96 -3.07
N LEU A 92 10.72 -31.69 -3.18
CA LEU A 92 10.41 -32.78 -2.27
C LEU A 92 11.44 -33.91 -2.35
N GLN A 93 11.87 -34.28 -3.55
CA GLN A 93 12.92 -35.29 -3.75
C GLN A 93 14.25 -34.85 -3.11
N ASN A 94 14.67 -33.60 -3.34
CA ASN A 94 15.90 -33.05 -2.78
C ASN A 94 15.87 -32.95 -1.24
N GLN A 95 14.68 -32.92 -0.63
CA GLN A 95 14.49 -32.87 0.82
C GLN A 95 14.07 -34.21 1.42
N ASP A 96 14.20 -35.33 0.71
CA ASP A 96 13.77 -36.67 1.16
C ASP A 96 12.30 -36.73 1.62
N GLY A 97 11.44 -35.88 1.03
CA GLY A 97 10.04 -35.74 1.42
C GLY A 97 9.83 -35.18 2.83
N LYS A 98 10.80 -34.47 3.39
CA LYS A 98 10.78 -33.89 4.73
C LYS A 98 10.70 -32.37 4.70
N CYS A 99 10.22 -31.78 5.78
CA CYS A 99 10.24 -30.35 6.01
C CYS A 99 11.69 -29.85 6.15
N ASN A 100 12.10 -28.84 5.38
CA ASN A 100 13.46 -28.32 5.41
C ASN A 100 13.85 -27.68 6.76
N MET A 101 12.86 -27.27 7.56
CA MET A 101 13.11 -26.61 8.86
C MET A 101 13.06 -27.55 10.06
N CYS A 102 12.19 -28.56 10.04
CA CYS A 102 11.98 -29.45 11.21
C CYS A 102 12.17 -30.93 10.91
N ASN A 103 12.56 -31.30 9.68
CA ASN A 103 12.83 -32.66 9.23
C ASN A 103 11.65 -33.66 9.37
N MET A 104 10.44 -33.19 9.70
CA MET A 104 9.24 -34.00 9.75
C MET A 104 8.85 -34.48 8.34
N GLN A 105 8.42 -35.74 8.23
CA GLN A 105 7.90 -36.31 6.98
C GLN A 105 6.65 -35.55 6.52
N LEU A 106 6.64 -35.11 5.26
CA LEU A 106 5.56 -34.29 4.69
C LEU A 106 4.45 -35.09 4.02
N SER A 107 4.63 -36.40 3.80
CA SER A 107 3.70 -37.25 3.04
C SER A 107 2.26 -37.29 3.56
N LYS A 108 2.04 -36.95 4.84
CA LYS A 108 0.73 -36.93 5.50
C LYS A 108 0.19 -35.53 5.79
N TYR A 109 0.88 -34.47 5.37
CA TYR A 109 0.58 -33.10 5.77
C TYR A 109 0.42 -32.15 4.58
N VAL A 110 -0.21 -31.00 4.82
CA VAL A 110 -0.27 -29.92 3.84
C VAL A 110 1.11 -29.29 3.67
N ILE A 111 1.63 -29.36 2.45
CA ILE A 111 2.95 -28.84 2.08
C ILE A 111 2.83 -27.40 1.60
N LYS A 112 3.72 -26.53 2.09
CA LYS A 112 3.88 -25.16 1.62
C LYS A 112 5.24 -25.02 0.96
N TYR A 113 5.26 -24.51 -0.26
CA TYR A 113 6.48 -24.26 -1.02
C TYR A 113 6.88 -22.80 -0.90
N ASP A 114 8.15 -22.53 -0.65
CA ASP A 114 8.65 -21.18 -0.39
C ASP A 114 10.13 -21.01 -0.78
N HIS A 115 10.61 -19.77 -0.85
CA HIS A 115 12.02 -19.46 -1.16
C HIS A 115 12.83 -19.26 0.13
N ILE A 116 14.03 -19.83 0.28
CA ILE A 116 14.86 -19.78 1.50
C ILE A 116 15.23 -18.34 1.87
N ASP A 117 15.72 -17.57 0.91
CA ASP A 117 16.12 -16.16 1.07
C ASP A 117 14.95 -15.17 1.13
N ASN A 118 13.71 -15.63 0.89
CA ASN A 118 12.50 -14.81 0.72
C ASN A 118 12.52 -13.87 -0.49
N ASP A 119 13.56 -13.93 -1.32
CA ASP A 119 13.61 -13.27 -2.61
C ASP A 119 12.82 -14.10 -3.62
N LYS A 120 11.67 -13.56 -4.00
CA LYS A 120 10.74 -14.19 -4.93
C LYS A 120 11.21 -14.13 -6.38
N THR A 121 12.26 -13.36 -6.66
CA THR A 121 12.89 -13.28 -7.99
C THR A 121 13.97 -14.34 -8.17
N ASN A 122 14.48 -14.91 -7.06
CA ASN A 122 15.43 -16.00 -7.08
C ASN A 122 14.74 -17.35 -7.27
N THR A 123 14.48 -17.70 -8.53
CA THR A 123 13.79 -18.92 -8.95
C THR A 123 14.67 -20.17 -9.01
N GLN A 124 15.92 -20.09 -8.52
CA GLN A 124 16.83 -21.23 -8.50
C GLN A 124 16.25 -22.35 -7.61
N LEU A 125 16.28 -23.59 -8.09
CA LEU A 125 15.78 -24.76 -7.35
C LEU A 125 16.46 -24.91 -5.97
N SER A 126 17.73 -24.56 -5.86
CA SER A 126 18.49 -24.55 -4.60
C SER A 126 17.96 -23.55 -3.57
N ASN A 127 17.26 -22.50 -4.01
CA ASN A 127 16.62 -21.52 -3.15
C ASN A 127 15.18 -21.91 -2.80
N CYS A 128 14.62 -22.96 -3.42
CA CYS A 128 13.26 -23.39 -3.16
C CYS A 128 13.23 -24.46 -2.06
N GLN A 129 12.22 -24.41 -1.20
CA GLN A 129 12.03 -25.38 -0.11
C GLN A 129 10.57 -25.77 0.11
N ALA A 130 10.36 -26.99 0.62
CA ALA A 130 9.08 -27.48 1.09
C ALA A 130 9.03 -27.47 2.63
N LEU A 131 7.96 -26.89 3.18
CA LEU A 131 7.75 -26.69 4.60
C LEU A 131 6.40 -27.24 5.05
N CYS A 132 6.34 -27.70 6.30
CA CYS A 132 5.06 -27.93 6.95
C CYS A 132 4.38 -26.59 7.30
N ILE A 133 3.07 -26.60 7.51
CA ILE A 133 2.28 -25.38 7.76
C ILE A 133 2.77 -24.58 8.98
N ASN A 134 3.26 -25.27 10.01
CA ASN A 134 3.77 -24.65 11.23
C ASN A 134 5.09 -23.91 10.96
N CYS A 135 6.05 -24.58 10.30
CA CYS A 135 7.35 -23.98 9.96
C CYS A 135 7.20 -22.81 8.98
N HIS A 136 6.33 -22.96 7.98
CA HIS A 136 6.02 -21.88 7.05
C HIS A 136 5.42 -20.65 7.76
N SER A 137 4.52 -20.87 8.73
CA SER A 137 3.94 -19.78 9.52
C SER A 137 4.96 -19.09 10.43
N GLU A 138 5.83 -19.86 11.08
CA GLU A 138 6.91 -19.35 11.93
C GLU A 138 7.90 -18.51 11.12
N LYS A 139 8.30 -19.01 9.94
CA LYS A 139 9.16 -18.26 9.02
C LYS A 139 8.55 -16.91 8.63
N ASN A 140 7.27 -16.90 8.23
CA ASN A 140 6.56 -15.67 7.89
C ASN A 140 6.41 -14.70 9.06
N ARG A 141 6.36 -15.21 10.30
CA ARG A 141 6.34 -14.36 11.51
C ARG A 141 7.69 -13.66 11.68
N ARG A 142 8.80 -14.40 11.62
CA ARG A 142 10.16 -13.83 11.75
C ARG A 142 10.42 -12.73 10.72
N ILE A 143 10.04 -12.94 9.46
CA ILE A 143 10.21 -11.93 8.40
C ILE A 143 9.50 -10.62 8.74
N ARG A 144 8.29 -10.70 9.32
CA ARG A 144 7.53 -9.50 9.70
C ARG A 144 8.15 -8.78 10.89
N ASP A 145 8.74 -9.52 11.83
CA ASP A 145 9.37 -8.94 13.02
C ASP A 145 10.66 -8.18 12.66
N TYR A 146 11.45 -8.65 11.68
CA TYR A 146 12.64 -7.94 11.18
C TYR A 146 12.32 -6.72 10.28
N SER A 147 11.07 -6.57 9.83
CA SER A 147 10.64 -5.47 8.96
C SER A 147 10.01 -4.29 9.71
N LYS A 148 9.92 -4.36 11.03
CA LYS A 148 9.43 -3.28 11.91
C LYS A 148 10.60 -2.46 12.44
#